data_AF-M6Q1M6-F1
#
_entry.id   AF-M6Q1M6-F1
#
_cell.length_a   1.000
_cell.length_b   1.000
_cell.length_c   1.000
_cell.angle_alpha   90.00
_cell.angle_beta   90.00
_cell.angle_gamma   90.00
#
_symmetry.space_group_name_H-M   'P 1'
#
loop_
_entity.id
_entity.type
_entity.pdbx_description
1 polymer ?
#
loop_
_entity_poly.entity_id
_entity_poly.type
_entity_poly.pdbx_seq_one_letter_code
_entity_poly.pdbx_strand_id
1 'polypeptide(L)'
;MFNRKKGRFFVFFTICIFTTRFCSLDNSKTEGVPAHKPVLPLLSGEYYSKIQKLEEGYFVRQLFLDMTRKQSKFIFAQLSVTLSKNREETRIEGIVKTTNRGAQLIPESCRVFTNRESGNRWALVRAYDCDHLSFQIESIQSNSISIEPDFIPGNPSGVYRKSASSDANKISALVLENEGKILEVWGLRLSRVRKNATIVLEKENGQKYPVRALKIIETTGQVTAEGVPIEKEDILLYDNRSEAGPLTY
;
A
#
# COMPACT_ATOMS: atom_id res chain seq x y z
N MET A 1 -67.08 -26.62 -76.32
CA MET A 1 -67.95 -27.02 -75.18
C MET A 1 -68.37 -25.75 -74.42
N PHE A 2 -69.65 -25.70 -74.05
CA PHE A 2 -70.38 -24.78 -73.16
C PHE A 2 -69.57 -24.29 -71.93
N ASN A 3 -69.91 -23.26 -71.13
CA ASN A 3 -70.83 -22.10 -71.09
C ASN A 3 -70.69 -21.53 -69.64
N ARG A 4 -71.20 -20.31 -69.38
CA ARG A 4 -71.62 -19.78 -68.04
C ARG A 4 -70.53 -19.47 -67.00
N LYS A 5 -70.72 -18.58 -66.02
CA LYS A 5 -71.57 -17.40 -65.72
C LYS A 5 -71.12 -16.95 -64.31
N LYS A 6 -71.19 -15.64 -64.05
CA LYS A 6 -71.58 -14.95 -62.79
C LYS A 6 -70.94 -15.35 -61.45
N GLY A 7 -70.59 -14.32 -60.66
CA GLY A 7 -71.10 -14.23 -59.28
C GLY A 7 -70.14 -13.64 -58.25
N ARG A 8 -70.46 -12.41 -57.81
CA ARG A 8 -70.03 -11.75 -56.56
C ARG A 8 -70.05 -12.70 -55.34
N PHE A 9 -69.19 -12.47 -54.34
CA PHE A 9 -69.61 -12.09 -52.97
C PHE A 9 -68.42 -11.75 -52.07
N PHE A 10 -68.53 -10.61 -51.37
CA PHE A 10 -67.76 -10.16 -50.21
C PHE A 10 -67.85 -11.17 -49.06
N VAL A 11 -66.74 -11.47 -48.36
CA VAL A 11 -66.77 -11.73 -46.90
C VAL A 11 -65.43 -11.29 -46.28
N PHE A 12 -65.57 -10.46 -45.23
CA PHE A 12 -64.57 -10.00 -44.28
C PHE A 12 -63.76 -11.16 -43.67
N PHE A 13 -62.43 -11.00 -43.54
CA PHE A 13 -61.69 -11.70 -42.50
C PHE A 13 -61.03 -10.68 -41.56
N THR A 14 -61.63 -10.64 -40.39
CA THR A 14 -61.32 -9.87 -39.19
C THR A 14 -59.89 -10.11 -38.73
N ILE A 15 -59.16 -9.02 -38.46
CA ILE A 15 -57.85 -9.05 -37.82
C ILE A 15 -58.07 -9.44 -36.34
N CYS A 16 -57.69 -10.66 -35.97
CA CYS A 16 -57.59 -11.06 -34.56
C CYS A 16 -56.41 -10.33 -33.92
N ILE A 17 -56.70 -9.28 -33.15
CA ILE A 17 -55.76 -8.67 -32.22
C ILE A 17 -55.59 -9.63 -31.04
N PHE A 18 -54.49 -10.38 -31.02
CA PHE A 18 -54.06 -11.11 -29.83
C PHE A 18 -53.63 -10.09 -28.78
N THR A 19 -54.52 -9.78 -27.83
CA THR A 19 -54.16 -9.12 -26.58
C THR A 19 -53.41 -10.11 -25.71
N THR A 20 -52.08 -10.12 -25.80
CA THR A 20 -51.27 -10.72 -24.74
C THR A 20 -51.36 -9.81 -23.52
N ARG A 21 -52.10 -10.26 -22.51
CA ARG A 21 -52.02 -9.72 -21.15
C ARG A 21 -50.57 -9.82 -20.70
N PHE A 22 -49.87 -8.70 -20.62
CA PHE A 22 -48.70 -8.61 -19.77
C PHE A 22 -49.19 -8.78 -18.33
N CYS A 23 -48.92 -9.95 -17.76
CA CYS A 23 -48.98 -10.13 -16.32
C CYS A 23 -47.97 -9.15 -15.70
N SER A 24 -48.48 -8.11 -15.06
CA SER A 24 -47.75 -7.34 -14.06
C SER A 24 -47.48 -8.26 -12.88
N LEU A 25 -46.35 -8.97 -12.92
CA LEU A 25 -45.78 -9.57 -11.74
C LEU A 25 -44.90 -8.48 -11.10
N ASP A 26 -45.47 -7.83 -10.09
CA ASP A 26 -44.72 -7.05 -9.11
C ASP A 26 -43.57 -7.91 -8.60
N ASN A 27 -42.35 -7.60 -9.04
CA ASN A 27 -41.14 -8.16 -8.46
C ASN A 27 -40.31 -7.02 -7.87
N SER A 28 -40.37 -7.00 -6.55
CA SER A 28 -39.38 -6.49 -5.60
C SER A 28 -38.65 -5.21 -5.99
N LYS A 29 -38.98 -4.17 -5.21
CA LYS A 29 -38.04 -3.15 -4.74
C LYS A 29 -36.61 -3.69 -4.79
N THR A 30 -35.82 -3.15 -5.69
CA THR A 30 -34.36 -3.27 -5.65
C THR A 30 -33.90 -2.44 -4.46
N GLU A 31 -33.98 -3.03 -3.27
CA GLU A 31 -33.36 -2.50 -2.07
C GLU A 31 -31.85 -2.46 -2.29
N GLY A 32 -31.30 -1.25 -2.27
CA GLY A 32 -29.92 -0.97 -1.92
C GLY A 32 -28.86 -1.58 -2.84
N VAL A 33 -28.68 -1.02 -4.04
CA VAL A 33 -27.30 -0.85 -4.51
C VAL A 33 -26.59 -0.09 -3.38
N PRO A 34 -25.53 -0.63 -2.74
CA PRO A 34 -24.83 0.12 -1.73
C PRO A 34 -24.35 1.39 -2.42
N ALA A 35 -24.82 2.55 -1.95
CA ALA A 35 -24.31 3.84 -2.38
C ALA A 35 -22.80 3.71 -2.45
N HIS A 36 -22.22 3.93 -3.64
CA HIS A 36 -20.78 3.86 -3.86
C HIS A 36 -20.12 4.64 -2.73
N LYS A 37 -19.50 3.94 -1.77
CA LYS A 37 -18.71 4.59 -0.74
C LYS A 37 -17.72 5.48 -1.49
N PRO A 38 -17.62 6.77 -1.18
CA PRO A 38 -16.68 7.64 -1.86
C PRO A 38 -15.29 7.00 -1.76
N VAL A 39 -14.72 6.68 -2.92
CA VAL A 39 -13.38 6.09 -3.00
C VAL A 39 -12.41 7.14 -2.47
N LEU A 40 -11.82 6.86 -1.31
CA LEU A 40 -10.84 7.76 -0.72
C LEU A 40 -9.60 7.82 -1.63
N PRO A 41 -9.04 9.01 -1.88
CA PRO A 41 -7.88 9.13 -2.75
C PRO A 41 -6.67 8.44 -2.13
N LEU A 42 -5.98 7.63 -2.93
CA LEU A 42 -4.71 7.04 -2.53
C LEU A 42 -3.62 8.13 -2.51
N LEU A 43 -2.93 8.27 -1.37
CA LEU A 43 -1.92 9.31 -1.18
C LEU A 43 -0.50 8.77 -1.44
N SER A 44 0.40 9.66 -1.89
CA SER A 44 1.83 9.35 -1.86
C SER A 44 2.36 9.38 -0.43
N GLY A 45 3.40 8.59 -0.16
CA GLY A 45 4.08 8.58 1.12
C GLY A 45 4.55 7.19 1.55
N GLU A 46 4.96 7.10 2.81
CA GLU A 46 5.40 5.86 3.44
C GLU A 46 4.30 5.29 4.33
N TYR A 47 4.09 3.98 4.25
CA TYR A 47 3.07 3.22 4.96
C TYR A 47 3.72 2.04 5.67
N TYR A 48 3.30 1.73 6.89
CA TYR A 48 3.86 0.65 7.71
C TYR A 48 2.78 -0.34 8.15
N SER A 49 3.11 -1.63 8.11
CA SER A 49 2.32 -2.62 8.83
C SER A 49 2.62 -2.56 10.33
N LYS A 50 1.74 -3.13 11.14
CA LYS A 50 2.10 -3.50 12.53
C LYS A 50 3.25 -4.50 12.53
N ILE A 51 4.02 -4.51 13.61
CA ILE A 51 5.03 -5.53 13.85
C ILE A 51 4.32 -6.81 14.25
N GLN A 52 4.61 -7.90 13.53
CA GLN A 52 4.02 -9.20 13.80
C GLN A 52 5.07 -10.10 14.44
N LYS A 53 4.73 -10.68 15.59
CA LYS A 53 5.60 -11.62 16.30
C LYS A 53 5.60 -12.97 15.57
N LEU A 54 6.77 -13.56 15.51
CA LEU A 54 7.01 -14.95 15.10
C LEU A 54 7.53 -15.74 16.31
N GLU A 55 7.52 -17.06 16.24
CA GLU A 55 8.10 -17.92 17.29
C GLU A 55 9.56 -17.54 17.59
N GLU A 56 10.35 -17.32 16.54
CA GLU A 56 11.77 -16.99 16.66
C GLU A 56 12.10 -15.55 16.23
N GLY A 57 11.17 -14.61 16.38
CA GLY A 57 11.46 -13.21 16.04
C GLY A 57 10.25 -12.36 15.75
N TYR A 58 10.38 -11.47 14.76
CA TYR A 58 9.27 -10.67 14.25
C TYR A 58 9.51 -10.30 12.79
N PHE A 59 8.46 -9.84 12.13
CA PHE A 59 8.61 -9.14 10.86
C PHE A 59 7.75 -7.87 10.84
N VAL A 60 8.15 -6.96 9.97
CA VAL A 60 7.47 -5.69 9.73
C VAL A 60 7.63 -5.27 8.29
N ARG A 61 6.66 -4.51 7.78
CA ARG A 61 6.58 -4.18 6.36
C ARG A 61 6.40 -2.70 6.17
N GLN A 62 6.93 -2.22 5.07
CA GLN A 62 6.85 -0.84 4.66
C GLN A 62 6.56 -0.76 3.17
N LEU A 63 5.66 0.13 2.79
CA LEU A 63 5.39 0.51 1.41
C LEU A 63 5.70 1.99 1.24
N PHE A 64 6.52 2.33 0.26
CA PHE A 64 6.68 3.68 -0.25
C PHE A 64 5.94 3.80 -1.58
N LEU A 65 4.97 4.73 -1.63
CA LEU A 65 4.19 5.06 -2.82
C LEU A 65 4.59 6.44 -3.34
N ASP A 66 5.02 6.51 -4.60
CA ASP A 66 5.28 7.76 -5.31
C ASP A 66 4.33 7.89 -6.50
N MET A 67 3.26 8.66 -6.30
CA MET A 67 2.25 8.97 -7.32
C MET A 67 2.52 10.32 -8.01
N THR A 68 3.65 10.97 -7.74
CA THR A 68 3.95 12.32 -8.25
C THR A 68 4.62 12.32 -9.62
N ARG A 69 5.10 11.15 -10.05
CA ARG A 69 5.84 10.97 -11.30
C ARG A 69 4.91 10.72 -12.48
N LYS A 70 5.43 10.92 -13.70
CA LYS A 70 4.74 10.52 -14.94
C LYS A 70 4.37 9.03 -14.94
N GLN A 71 5.26 8.20 -14.42
CA GLN A 71 5.01 6.79 -14.13
C GLN A 71 5.12 6.61 -12.62
N SER A 72 3.99 6.40 -11.96
CA SER A 72 3.94 6.14 -10.52
C SER A 72 4.71 4.88 -10.18
N LYS A 73 5.48 4.92 -9.09
CA LYS A 73 6.35 3.82 -8.65
C LYS A 73 6.06 3.45 -7.21
N PHE A 74 6.39 2.22 -6.85
CA PHE A 74 6.38 1.77 -5.47
C PHE A 74 7.66 1.03 -5.11
N ILE A 75 7.96 1.07 -3.82
CA ILE A 75 8.95 0.20 -3.19
C ILE A 75 8.28 -0.42 -1.98
N PHE A 76 8.19 -1.74 -1.94
CA PHE A 76 7.75 -2.49 -0.79
C PHE A 76 8.95 -3.18 -0.16
N ALA A 77 9.03 -3.20 1.16
CA ALA A 77 9.98 -4.04 1.88
C ALA A 77 9.34 -4.76 3.05
N GLN A 78 9.81 -5.98 3.27
CA GLN A 78 9.58 -6.74 4.48
C GLN A 78 10.91 -6.97 5.18
N LEU A 79 11.02 -6.50 6.42
CA LEU A 79 12.11 -6.82 7.32
C LEU A 79 11.67 -7.96 8.24
N SER A 80 12.40 -9.06 8.22
CA SER A 80 12.31 -10.15 9.19
C SER A 80 13.55 -10.10 10.10
N VAL A 81 13.34 -10.16 11.41
CA VAL A 81 14.41 -10.17 12.42
C VAL A 81 14.24 -11.39 13.29
N THR A 82 15.28 -12.23 13.37
CA THR A 82 15.27 -13.43 14.21
C THR A 82 15.88 -13.16 15.60
N LEU A 83 15.66 -14.07 16.56
CA LEU A 83 16.27 -14.01 17.90
C LEU A 83 17.81 -14.03 17.87
N SER A 84 18.41 -14.65 16.84
CA SER A 84 19.85 -14.62 16.58
C SER A 84 20.35 -13.31 15.96
N LYS A 85 19.48 -12.27 15.92
CA LYS A 85 19.69 -10.95 15.31
C LYS A 85 19.99 -11.00 13.80
N ASN A 86 19.84 -12.15 13.15
CA ASN A 86 19.89 -12.23 11.69
C ASN A 86 18.69 -11.51 11.10
N ARG A 87 18.97 -10.72 10.07
CA ARG A 87 17.94 -9.94 9.39
C ARG A 87 17.87 -10.36 7.95
N GLU A 88 16.66 -10.39 7.46
CA GLU A 88 16.36 -10.55 6.07
C GLU A 88 15.46 -9.40 5.64
N GLU A 89 15.81 -8.74 4.54
CA GLU A 89 14.99 -7.71 3.94
C GLU A 89 14.64 -8.13 2.51
N THR A 90 13.38 -8.44 2.29
CA THR A 90 12.85 -8.63 0.93
C THR A 90 12.39 -7.27 0.41
N ARG A 91 12.92 -6.83 -0.73
CA ARG A 91 12.53 -5.60 -1.44
C ARG A 91 11.85 -5.94 -2.76
N ILE A 92 10.74 -5.27 -3.01
CA ILE A 92 9.93 -5.39 -4.21
C ILE A 92 9.75 -3.99 -4.79
N GLU A 93 10.21 -3.78 -6.01
CA GLU A 93 10.14 -2.51 -6.72
C GLU A 93 9.27 -2.68 -7.97
N GLY A 94 8.51 -1.66 -8.34
CA GLY A 94 7.71 -1.71 -9.56
C GLY A 94 6.87 -0.46 -9.79
N ILE A 95 5.83 -0.63 -10.59
CA ILE A 95 4.95 0.46 -11.04
C ILE A 95 3.59 0.40 -10.37
N VAL A 96 2.95 1.58 -10.29
CA VAL A 96 1.58 1.72 -9.77
C VAL A 96 0.65 2.07 -10.93
N LYS A 97 -0.40 1.26 -11.11
CA LYS A 97 -1.45 1.49 -12.10
C LYS A 97 -2.75 1.85 -11.40
N THR A 98 -3.20 3.10 -11.52
CA THR A 98 -4.46 3.54 -10.92
C THR A 98 -5.65 2.76 -11.48
N THR A 99 -6.60 2.42 -10.62
CA THR A 99 -7.85 1.73 -10.96
C THR A 99 -9.04 2.55 -10.46
N ASN A 100 -10.27 2.13 -10.81
CA ASN A 100 -11.48 2.81 -10.37
C ASN A 100 -11.71 2.76 -8.84
N ARG A 101 -11.03 1.85 -8.13
CA ARG A 101 -11.21 1.62 -6.68
C ARG A 101 -9.95 1.90 -5.85
N GLY A 102 -8.82 2.19 -6.49
CA GLY A 102 -7.55 2.40 -5.83
C GLY A 102 -6.40 2.32 -6.83
N ALA A 103 -5.47 1.39 -6.61
CA ALA A 103 -4.42 1.11 -7.56
C ALA A 103 -3.98 -0.36 -7.54
N GLN A 104 -3.29 -0.76 -8.59
CA GLN A 104 -2.63 -2.05 -8.73
C GLN A 104 -1.12 -1.83 -8.68
N LEU A 105 -0.44 -2.53 -7.78
CA LEU A 105 1.01 -2.61 -7.69
C LEU A 105 1.48 -3.77 -8.57
N ILE A 106 2.31 -3.47 -9.55
CA ILE A 106 2.87 -4.45 -10.50
C ILE A 106 4.37 -4.49 -10.26
N PRO A 107 4.90 -5.53 -9.58
CA PRO A 107 6.32 -5.71 -9.38
C PRO A 107 7.10 -5.86 -10.69
N GLU A 108 8.30 -5.31 -10.70
CA GLU A 108 9.27 -5.42 -11.79
C GLU A 108 10.60 -6.01 -11.29
N SER A 109 10.89 -5.91 -9.99
CA SER A 109 12.12 -6.48 -9.40
C SER A 109 11.88 -6.94 -7.97
N CYS A 110 12.32 -8.16 -7.67
CA CYS A 110 12.34 -8.70 -6.31
C CYS A 110 13.76 -9.11 -5.90
N ARG A 111 14.17 -8.65 -4.72
CA ARG A 111 15.52 -8.86 -4.17
C ARG A 111 15.45 -9.21 -2.69
N VAL A 112 16.33 -10.09 -2.24
CA VAL A 112 16.45 -10.46 -0.82
C VAL A 112 17.85 -10.10 -0.36
N PHE A 113 17.89 -9.35 0.73
CA PHE A 113 19.11 -8.93 1.39
C PHE A 113 19.19 -9.56 2.78
N THR A 114 20.40 -9.84 3.25
CA THR A 114 20.62 -10.26 4.64
C THR A 114 21.69 -9.42 5.31
N ASN A 115 21.57 -9.29 6.62
CA ASN A 115 22.67 -8.85 7.47
C ASN A 115 22.63 -9.58 8.81
N ARG A 116 23.74 -9.54 9.54
CA ARG A 116 23.87 -10.23 10.83
C ARG A 116 23.36 -9.41 12.02
N GLU A 117 23.38 -8.08 11.91
CA GLU A 117 23.03 -7.15 12.99
C GLU A 117 22.86 -5.73 12.45
N SER A 118 22.24 -4.86 13.25
CA SER A 118 22.09 -3.43 12.92
C SER A 118 23.43 -2.76 12.68
N GLY A 119 23.50 -1.90 11.67
CA GLY A 119 24.73 -1.16 11.39
C GLY A 119 25.81 -1.99 10.68
N ASN A 120 25.45 -3.14 10.11
CA ASN A 120 26.21 -3.83 9.07
C ASN A 120 25.58 -3.60 7.69
N ARG A 121 26.41 -3.61 6.64
CA ARG A 121 25.94 -3.50 5.25
C ARG A 121 25.09 -4.71 4.88
N TRP A 122 24.11 -4.49 4.02
CA TRP A 122 23.27 -5.55 3.51
C TRP A 122 24.01 -6.32 2.41
N ALA A 123 23.90 -7.64 2.42
CA ALA A 123 24.38 -8.52 1.36
C ALA A 123 23.19 -8.99 0.52
N LEU A 124 23.23 -8.77 -0.80
CA LEU A 124 22.24 -9.35 -1.71
C LEU A 124 22.45 -10.86 -1.77
N VAL A 125 21.44 -11.64 -1.37
CA VAL A 125 21.49 -13.11 -1.37
C VAL A 125 20.63 -13.74 -2.44
N ARG A 126 19.61 -13.01 -2.94
CA ARG A 126 18.74 -13.48 -4.00
C ARG A 126 18.19 -12.33 -4.83
N ALA A 127 18.05 -12.54 -6.13
CA ALA A 127 17.21 -11.75 -7.01
C ALA A 127 16.38 -12.74 -7.85
N TYR A 128 15.11 -12.42 -8.08
CA TYR A 128 14.21 -13.28 -8.84
C TYR A 128 13.13 -12.47 -9.54
N ASP A 129 12.59 -13.05 -10.61
CA ASP A 129 11.49 -12.48 -11.37
C ASP A 129 10.19 -12.63 -10.58
N CYS A 130 9.40 -11.57 -10.54
CA CYS A 130 8.14 -11.50 -9.79
C CYS A 130 7.05 -10.72 -10.52
N ASP A 131 7.17 -10.63 -11.84
CA ASP A 131 6.23 -10.01 -12.78
C ASP A 131 4.83 -10.67 -12.80
N HIS A 132 4.73 -11.92 -12.37
CA HIS A 132 3.48 -12.65 -12.19
C HIS A 132 2.70 -12.24 -10.94
N LEU A 133 3.31 -11.49 -10.01
CA LEU A 133 2.65 -10.99 -8.81
C LEU A 133 1.87 -9.72 -9.13
N SER A 134 0.78 -9.48 -8.39
CA SER A 134 0.00 -8.25 -8.50
C SER A 134 -0.74 -8.03 -7.19
N PHE A 135 -0.73 -6.79 -6.70
CA PHE A 135 -1.38 -6.43 -5.45
C PHE A 135 -2.35 -5.27 -5.68
N GLN A 136 -3.59 -5.43 -5.24
CA GLN A 136 -4.58 -4.36 -5.20
C GLN A 136 -4.39 -3.55 -3.93
N ILE A 137 -4.44 -2.24 -4.04
CA ILE A 137 -4.37 -1.33 -2.90
C ILE A 137 -5.53 -0.37 -2.92
N GLU A 138 -6.14 -0.17 -1.76
CA GLU A 138 -7.28 0.71 -1.58
C GLU A 138 -7.11 1.54 -0.31
N SER A 139 -7.57 2.79 -0.33
CA SER A 139 -7.57 3.64 0.86
C SER A 139 -8.80 3.31 1.70
N ILE A 140 -8.57 2.77 2.90
CA ILE A 140 -9.66 2.41 3.83
C ILE A 140 -10.03 3.57 4.77
N GLN A 141 -9.05 4.43 5.07
CA GLN A 141 -9.18 5.64 5.90
C GLN A 141 -8.22 6.70 5.37
N SER A 142 -8.31 7.95 5.85
CA SER A 142 -7.42 9.05 5.43
C SER A 142 -5.93 8.74 5.59
N ASN A 143 -5.57 7.94 6.61
CA ASN A 143 -4.19 7.59 6.96
C ASN A 143 -3.91 6.08 6.91
N SER A 144 -4.74 5.29 6.21
CA SER A 144 -4.54 3.85 6.16
C SER A 144 -4.96 3.27 4.81
N ILE A 145 -4.22 2.26 4.36
CA ILE A 145 -4.51 1.50 3.15
C ILE A 145 -4.66 0.00 3.48
N SER A 146 -5.43 -0.70 2.65
CA SER A 146 -5.41 -2.16 2.56
C SER A 146 -4.60 -2.60 1.33
N ILE A 147 -3.95 -3.75 1.43
CA ILE A 147 -3.27 -4.43 0.32
C ILE A 147 -3.80 -5.86 0.21
N GLU A 148 -4.17 -6.29 -1.00
CA GLU A 148 -4.74 -7.60 -1.31
C GLU A 148 -4.13 -8.22 -2.58
N PRO A 149 -3.64 -9.48 -2.55
CA PRO A 149 -3.42 -10.28 -1.37
C PRO A 149 -2.38 -9.61 -0.45
N ASP A 150 -2.35 -10.00 0.83
CA ASP A 150 -1.22 -9.58 1.64
C ASP A 150 0.07 -10.25 1.15
N PHE A 151 1.22 -9.63 1.40
CA PHE A 151 2.51 -10.21 1.05
C PHE A 151 2.88 -11.45 1.89
N ILE A 152 2.11 -11.73 2.94
CA ILE A 152 2.24 -12.96 3.73
C ILE A 152 1.39 -14.06 3.09
N PRO A 153 1.97 -15.21 2.74
CA PRO A 153 1.20 -16.37 2.30
C PRO A 153 0.12 -16.74 3.35
N GLY A 154 -1.14 -16.80 2.93
CA GLY A 154 -2.26 -17.19 3.78
C GLY A 154 -3.01 -16.03 4.44
N ASN A 155 -2.51 -14.79 4.40
CA ASN A 155 -3.29 -13.62 4.80
C ASN A 155 -3.99 -12.99 3.58
N PRO A 156 -5.34 -12.88 3.60
CA PRO A 156 -6.07 -12.37 2.45
C PRO A 156 -5.83 -10.87 2.23
N SER A 157 -5.58 -10.12 3.30
CA SER A 157 -5.35 -8.68 3.23
C SER A 157 -4.45 -8.17 4.36
N GLY A 158 -3.69 -7.13 4.09
CA GLY A 158 -2.84 -6.43 5.05
C GLY A 158 -3.24 -4.97 5.20
N VAL A 159 -3.28 -4.46 6.44
CA VAL A 159 -3.55 -3.04 6.72
C VAL A 159 -2.27 -2.30 7.05
N TYR A 160 -2.07 -1.14 6.43
CA TYR A 160 -0.88 -0.33 6.57
C TYR A 160 -1.23 1.10 6.95
N ARG A 161 -0.57 1.61 8.00
CA ARG A 161 -0.70 2.98 8.51
C ARG A 161 0.24 3.90 7.76
N LYS A 162 -0.28 5.01 7.26
CA LYS A 162 0.51 6.09 6.65
C LYS A 162 1.32 6.81 7.72
N SER A 163 2.58 7.09 7.41
CA SER A 163 3.36 8.07 8.16
C SER A 163 2.73 9.46 8.04
N ALA A 164 2.84 10.26 9.11
CA ALA A 164 2.14 11.53 9.21
C ALA A 164 2.54 12.56 8.13
N SER A 165 3.71 12.40 7.50
CA SER A 165 4.12 13.24 6.38
C SER A 165 3.90 12.57 5.02
N SER A 166 3.32 13.32 4.09
CA SER A 166 3.35 13.03 2.65
C SER A 166 4.47 13.76 1.91
N ASP A 167 5.34 14.50 2.61
CA ASP A 167 6.43 15.25 1.99
C ASP A 167 7.55 14.29 1.56
N ALA A 168 7.92 14.34 0.28
CA ALA A 168 9.00 13.51 -0.25
C ALA A 168 10.35 13.76 0.44
N ASN A 169 10.56 14.98 0.99
CA ASN A 169 11.76 15.37 1.73
C ASN A 169 11.71 14.99 3.22
N LYS A 170 10.58 14.43 3.69
CA LYS A 170 10.46 13.87 5.03
C LYS A 170 10.58 12.35 4.93
N ILE A 171 11.70 11.84 5.41
CA ILE A 171 12.00 10.41 5.43
C ILE A 171 11.50 9.86 6.75
N SER A 172 10.71 8.79 6.71
CA SER A 172 10.25 8.17 7.94
C SER A 172 11.03 6.90 8.27
N ALA A 173 11.10 6.57 9.56
CA ALA A 173 11.70 5.35 10.06
C ALA A 173 10.93 4.84 11.27
N LEU A 174 10.68 3.54 11.32
CA LEU A 174 10.03 2.86 12.42
C LEU A 174 11.03 2.50 13.51
N VAL A 175 10.68 2.72 14.77
CA VAL A 175 11.44 2.23 15.93
C VAL A 175 11.18 0.73 16.08
N LEU A 176 12.23 -0.07 15.93
CA LEU A 176 12.21 -1.53 16.05
C LEU A 176 12.43 -1.99 17.48
N GLU A 177 13.43 -1.41 18.13
CA GLU A 177 13.91 -1.80 19.45
C GLU A 177 14.37 -0.56 20.24
N ASN A 178 14.24 -0.63 21.56
CA ASN A 178 14.71 0.38 22.49
C ASN A 178 15.67 -0.26 23.49
N GLU A 179 16.98 -0.05 23.28
CA GLU A 179 18.05 -0.49 24.16
C GLU A 179 18.52 0.71 25.03
N GLY A 180 17.64 1.15 25.94
CA GLY A 180 17.91 2.24 26.88
C GLY A 180 17.89 3.61 26.23
N LYS A 181 19.06 4.18 25.94
CA LYS A 181 19.19 5.48 25.25
C LYS A 181 19.29 5.33 23.74
N ILE A 182 19.63 4.14 23.25
CA ILE A 182 19.84 3.87 21.83
C ILE A 182 18.63 3.14 21.30
N LEU A 183 18.01 3.74 20.30
CA LEU A 183 16.91 3.20 19.54
C LEU A 183 17.43 2.63 18.25
N GLU A 184 16.93 1.46 17.91
CA GLU A 184 17.14 0.88 16.61
C GLU A 184 15.96 1.22 15.70
N VAL A 185 16.27 1.68 14.48
CA VAL A 185 15.26 2.13 13.54
C VAL A 185 15.43 1.51 12.17
N TRP A 186 14.33 1.41 11.44
CA TRP A 186 14.29 0.87 10.09
C TRP A 186 13.38 1.69 9.18
N GLY A 187 13.82 1.89 7.94
CA GLY A 187 13.05 2.60 6.93
C GLY A 187 13.70 2.55 5.55
N LEU A 188 12.90 2.27 4.52
CA LEU A 188 13.29 2.15 3.11
C LEU A 188 14.15 3.31 2.60
N ARG A 189 13.86 4.52 3.06
CA ARG A 189 14.50 5.75 2.59
C ARG A 189 15.56 6.28 3.57
N LEU A 190 15.91 5.55 4.64
CA LEU A 190 16.91 5.99 5.61
C LEU A 190 18.27 6.32 4.97
N SER A 191 18.66 5.60 3.92
CA SER A 191 19.89 5.86 3.14
C SER A 191 19.96 7.26 2.54
N ARG A 192 18.82 7.94 2.45
CA ARG A 192 18.66 9.29 1.90
C ARG A 192 18.70 10.38 2.97
N VAL A 193 18.78 10.01 4.25
CA VAL A 193 18.89 10.98 5.34
C VAL A 193 20.22 11.71 5.21
N ARG A 194 20.17 13.04 5.19
CA ARG A 194 21.36 13.88 5.10
C ARG A 194 22.05 13.98 6.45
N LYS A 195 23.36 14.22 6.44
CA LYS A 195 24.20 14.37 7.66
C LYS A 195 23.66 15.43 8.65
N ASN A 196 22.97 16.45 8.14
CA ASN A 196 22.42 17.56 8.92
C ASN A 196 20.88 17.59 8.92
N ALA A 197 20.21 16.47 8.61
CA ALA A 197 18.76 16.39 8.65
C ALA A 197 18.24 16.65 10.07
N THR A 198 17.14 17.38 10.18
CA THR A 198 16.48 17.58 11.49
C THR A 198 15.62 16.36 11.78
N ILE A 199 15.75 15.79 12.98
CA ILE A 199 15.08 14.55 13.34
C ILE A 199 14.08 14.82 14.44
N VAL A 200 12.86 14.37 14.20
CA VAL A 200 11.73 14.54 15.10
C VAL A 200 11.03 13.20 15.24
N LEU A 201 10.93 12.69 16.45
CA LEU A 201 10.00 11.62 16.78
C LEU A 201 8.58 12.17 16.63
N GLU A 202 7.73 11.45 15.90
CA GLU A 202 6.31 11.72 15.84
C GLU A 202 5.53 10.57 16.46
N LYS A 203 4.86 10.88 17.57
CA LYS A 203 3.93 9.97 18.23
C LYS A 203 2.59 9.95 17.51
N GLU A 204 1.80 8.90 17.72
CA GLU A 204 0.45 8.79 17.16
C GLU A 204 -0.49 9.93 17.58
N ASN A 205 -0.26 10.48 18.77
CA ASN A 205 -1.01 11.62 19.29
C ASN A 205 -0.59 12.98 18.69
N GLY A 206 0.32 12.98 17.70
CA GLY A 206 0.81 14.17 17.02
C GLY A 206 1.90 14.94 17.80
N GLN A 207 2.30 14.47 18.99
CA GLN A 207 3.39 15.07 19.73
C GLN A 207 4.72 14.82 19.02
N LYS A 208 5.57 15.85 19.06
CA LYS A 208 6.83 15.91 18.33
C LYS A 208 7.98 16.17 19.29
N TYR A 209 8.99 15.32 19.23
CA TYR A 209 10.15 15.41 20.11
C TYR A 209 11.45 15.37 19.30
N PRO A 210 12.41 16.28 19.55
CA PRO A 210 13.70 16.21 18.90
C PRO A 210 14.47 14.98 19.37
N VAL A 211 15.12 14.29 18.44
CA VAL A 211 16.00 13.14 18.72
C VAL A 211 17.30 13.28 17.92
N ARG A 212 18.36 12.55 18.29
CA ARG A 212 19.68 12.65 17.64
C ARG A 212 20.07 11.37 16.94
N ALA A 213 20.38 11.40 15.65
CA ALA A 213 20.92 10.21 14.97
C ALA A 213 22.38 9.97 15.36
N LEU A 214 22.72 8.69 15.51
CA LEU A 214 24.08 8.23 15.74
C LEU A 214 24.72 7.65 14.47
N LYS A 215 23.97 6.79 13.77
CA LYS A 215 24.48 6.04 12.62
C LYS A 215 23.32 5.61 11.73
N ILE A 216 23.50 5.71 10.42
CA ILE A 216 22.55 5.19 9.44
C ILE A 216 23.33 4.36 8.42
N ILE A 217 22.82 3.17 8.13
CA ILE A 217 23.33 2.28 7.09
C ILE A 217 22.16 1.74 6.29
N GLU A 218 22.09 2.17 5.04
CA GLU A 218 21.05 1.77 4.09
C GLU A 218 19.65 1.93 4.68
N THR A 219 18.95 0.85 4.99
CA THR A 219 17.58 0.87 5.52
C THR A 219 17.51 0.77 7.04
N THR A 220 18.65 0.75 7.75
CA THR A 220 18.72 0.64 9.21
C THR A 220 19.46 1.82 9.83
N GLY A 221 19.19 2.11 11.10
CA GLY A 221 19.90 3.15 11.82
C GLY A 221 19.82 3.01 13.33
N GLN A 222 20.62 3.84 14.01
CA GLN A 222 20.64 4.00 15.45
C GLN A 222 20.44 5.47 15.80
N VAL A 223 19.55 5.72 16.76
CA VAL A 223 19.17 7.07 17.21
C VAL A 223 19.27 7.13 18.73
N THR A 224 19.79 8.22 19.27
CA THR A 224 19.73 8.53 20.70
C THR A 224 18.55 9.42 21.01
N ALA A 225 17.81 9.05 22.05
CA ALA A 225 16.82 9.91 22.66
C ALA A 225 17.04 9.99 24.16
N GLU A 226 17.07 11.21 24.69
CA GLU A 226 17.21 11.45 26.12
C GLU A 226 15.95 12.13 26.65
N GLY A 227 15.39 11.60 27.74
CA GLY A 227 14.23 12.21 28.42
C GLY A 227 12.89 12.09 27.70
N VAL A 228 12.81 11.31 26.61
CA VAL A 228 11.57 11.09 25.84
C VAL A 228 11.17 9.62 25.94
N PRO A 229 9.92 9.29 26.33
CA PRO A 229 9.45 7.91 26.35
C PRO A 229 9.16 7.44 24.91
N ILE A 230 10.10 6.70 24.33
CA ILE A 230 10.00 6.16 22.96
C ILE A 230 9.72 4.67 23.03
N GLU A 231 8.72 4.23 22.28
CA GLU A 231 8.22 2.87 22.25
C GLU A 231 8.49 2.23 20.89
N LYS A 232 8.47 0.90 20.87
CA LYS A 232 8.48 0.13 19.62
C LYS A 232 7.24 0.52 18.80
N GLU A 233 7.40 0.57 17.48
CA GLU A 233 6.39 1.04 16.50
C GLU A 233 6.18 2.56 16.39
N ASP A 234 6.87 3.36 17.20
CA ASP A 234 6.93 4.80 16.98
C ASP A 234 7.58 5.13 15.64
N ILE A 235 7.19 6.25 15.02
CA ILE A 235 7.75 6.71 13.74
C ILE A 235 8.60 7.96 13.96
N LEU A 236 9.87 7.90 13.56
CA LEU A 236 10.75 9.05 13.45
C LEU A 236 10.63 9.67 12.06
N LEU A 237 10.65 11.00 11.99
CA LEU A 237 10.72 11.77 10.76
C LEU A 237 12.03 12.55 10.68
N TYR A 238 12.70 12.42 9.55
CA TYR A 238 13.91 13.16 9.17
C TYR A 238 13.55 14.19 8.11
N ASP A 239 13.80 15.47 8.38
CA ASP A 239 13.58 16.57 7.44
C ASP A 239 14.88 16.95 6.72
N ASN A 240 14.89 16.77 5.39
CA ASN A 240 16.02 17.02 4.52
C ASN A 240 16.03 18.42 3.86
N ARG A 241 15.12 19.35 4.22
CA ARG A 241 14.88 20.65 3.53
C ARG A 241 16.06 21.64 3.43
N SER A 242 17.28 21.31 3.84
CA SER A 242 18.46 22.11 3.47
C SER A 242 18.69 22.09 1.95
N GLU A 243 19.13 23.20 1.34
CA GLU A 243 19.19 23.39 -0.12
C GLU A 243 20.09 22.39 -0.84
N ALA A 244 19.49 21.54 -1.69
CA ALA A 244 19.99 21.17 -3.03
C ALA A 244 19.12 20.02 -3.61
N GLY A 245 18.45 20.31 -4.72
CA GLY A 245 18.01 19.38 -5.78
C GLY A 245 17.01 18.25 -5.44
N PRO A 246 15.89 18.09 -6.18
CA PRO A 246 15.14 16.85 -6.13
C PRO A 246 16.02 15.71 -6.63
N LEU A 247 16.16 14.64 -5.85
CA LEU A 247 16.81 13.41 -6.32
C LEU A 247 15.85 12.72 -7.29
N THR A 248 16.09 12.95 -8.58
CA THR A 248 15.56 12.17 -9.69
C THR A 248 15.83 10.69 -9.46
N TYR A 249 14.78 9.86 -9.66
CA TYR A 249 14.96 8.46 -10.05
C TYR A 249 14.67 8.38 -11.54
#